data_AF-A0A482VIM5-F1
#
_entry.id   AF-A0A482VIM5-F1
#
_cell.length_a   1.000
_cell.length_b   1.000
_cell.length_c   1.000
_cell.angle_alpha   90.00
_cell.angle_beta   90.00
_cell.angle_gamma   90.00
#
_symmetry.space_group_name_H-M   'P 1'
#
loop_
_entity.id
_entity.type
_entity.pdbx_description
1 polymer ?
#
loop_
_entity_poly.entity_id
_entity_poly.type
_entity_poly.pdbx_seq_one_letter_code
_entity_poly.pdbx_strand_id
1 'polypeptide(L)'
;YQKKILKKVSKRLGWNPNSKETHLDTLLRGLVLGRLSWLDDDSTIEEAQRRFEAHVNSSQTLPADLRSACYKTVLRAGGQDVYDTLLKLYRAADLHEEKDRISRALGAARDSDILARVLKFAISEEVRAQDTVFVIISVAMSRVGRDLAWRFFVDNWTLFNDRYKGYLLTRLVKFIAENFATETSAEEVEGFFKLHDISGTERTVQQAVETIRLNSAWLQRDTDAIRNYLTSN
;
A
#
# COMPACT_ATOMS: atom_id res chain seq x y z
N TYR A 1 8.75 -17.32 10.80
CA TYR A 1 9.53 -17.28 9.55
C TYR A 1 10.07 -15.91 9.06
N GLN A 2 9.33 -15.05 8.32
CA GLN A 2 9.91 -13.92 7.55
C GLN A 2 10.77 -12.93 8.36
N LYS A 3 10.32 -12.52 9.57
CA LYS A 3 11.10 -11.64 10.46
C LYS A 3 12.53 -12.16 10.70
N LYS A 4 12.68 -13.47 10.92
CA LYS A 4 13.98 -14.12 11.22
C LYS A 4 14.97 -13.93 10.07
N ILE A 5 14.53 -14.03 8.83
CA ILE A 5 15.35 -13.85 7.63
C ILE A 5 15.72 -12.37 7.48
N LEU A 6 14.71 -11.50 7.51
CA LEU A 6 14.89 -10.08 7.25
C LEU A 6 15.70 -9.36 8.33
N LYS A 7 15.60 -9.77 9.60
CA LYS A 7 16.42 -9.19 10.68
C LYS A 7 17.92 -9.42 10.46
N LYS A 8 18.34 -10.54 9.86
CA LYS A 8 19.75 -10.76 9.51
C LYS A 8 20.22 -9.75 8.47
N VAL A 9 19.41 -9.52 7.44
CA VAL A 9 19.72 -8.55 6.38
C VAL A 9 19.71 -7.12 6.93
N SER A 10 18.70 -6.77 7.74
CA SER A 10 18.59 -5.46 8.37
C SER A 10 19.77 -5.14 9.30
N LYS A 11 20.28 -6.13 10.05
CA LYS A 11 21.47 -5.96 10.89
C LYS A 11 22.73 -5.66 10.07
N ARG A 12 22.86 -6.27 8.88
CA ARG A 12 23.97 -6.00 7.96
C ARG A 12 23.87 -4.61 7.32
N LEU A 13 22.67 -4.21 6.89
CA LEU A 13 22.47 -2.96 6.14
C LEU A 13 22.36 -1.72 7.02
N GLY A 14 21.81 -1.87 8.22
CA GLY A 14 21.50 -0.76 9.12
C GLY A 14 20.54 0.26 8.51
N TRP A 15 20.33 1.36 9.25
CA TRP A 15 19.49 2.48 8.82
C TRP A 15 20.26 3.62 8.15
N ASN A 16 21.59 3.58 8.22
CA ASN A 16 22.44 4.62 7.63
C ASN A 16 23.24 4.02 6.48
N PRO A 17 23.50 4.80 5.42
CA PRO A 17 24.45 4.41 4.39
C PRO A 17 25.80 4.04 5.00
N ASN A 18 26.40 2.95 4.54
CA ASN A 18 27.78 2.61 4.87
C ASN A 18 28.73 3.02 3.73
N SER A 19 29.96 3.37 4.06
CA SER A 19 30.93 3.93 3.08
C SER A 19 31.37 2.93 2.00
N LYS A 20 31.05 1.65 2.16
CA LYS A 20 31.36 0.58 1.21
C LYS A 20 30.09 0.02 0.54
N GLU A 21 28.95 0.69 0.67
CA GLU A 21 27.68 0.16 0.20
C GLU A 21 27.50 0.34 -1.30
N THR A 22 26.91 -0.68 -1.91
CA THR A 22 26.51 -0.59 -3.31
C THR A 22 25.16 0.13 -3.42
N HIS A 23 24.86 0.66 -4.61
CA HIS A 23 23.52 1.19 -4.90
C HIS A 23 22.41 0.17 -4.61
N LEU A 24 22.67 -1.12 -4.86
CA LEU A 24 21.73 -2.20 -4.57
C LEU A 24 21.51 -2.41 -3.07
N ASP A 25 22.52 -2.18 -2.22
CA ASP A 25 22.35 -2.24 -0.77
C ASP A 25 21.44 -1.10 -0.27
N THR A 26 21.54 0.10 -0.85
CA THR A 26 20.65 1.23 -0.54
C THR A 26 19.20 0.91 -0.90
N LEU A 27 18.96 0.36 -2.09
CA LEU A 27 17.61 -0.07 -2.51
C LEU A 27 17.07 -1.20 -1.62
N LEU A 28 17.93 -2.18 -1.30
CA LEU A 28 17.55 -3.31 -0.45
C LEU A 28 17.20 -2.87 0.98
N ARG A 29 17.89 -1.85 1.52
CA ARG A 29 17.59 -1.30 2.86
C ARG A 29 16.14 -0.84 2.95
N GLY A 30 15.70 0.01 2.03
CA GLY A 30 14.32 0.52 2.02
C GLY A 30 13.29 -0.61 1.95
N LEU A 31 13.55 -1.61 1.10
CA LEU A 31 12.68 -2.79 0.96
C LEU A 31 12.60 -3.63 2.25
N VAL A 32 13.75 -3.91 2.87
CA VAL A 32 13.83 -4.74 4.09
C VAL A 32 13.18 -4.03 5.27
N LEU A 33 13.48 -2.75 5.48
CA LEU A 33 12.89 -1.95 6.57
C LEU A 33 11.38 -1.82 6.38
N GLY A 34 10.93 -1.52 5.15
CA GLY A 34 9.52 -1.48 4.82
C GLY A 34 8.84 -2.82 5.12
N ARG A 35 9.47 -3.95 4.77
CA ARG A 35 8.88 -5.28 5.04
C ARG A 35 8.88 -5.65 6.52
N LEU A 36 9.93 -5.32 7.28
CA LEU A 36 9.97 -5.54 8.73
C LEU A 36 8.87 -4.76 9.46
N SER A 37 8.57 -3.56 8.99
CA SER A 37 7.43 -2.76 9.44
C SER A 37 6.08 -3.43 9.19
N TRP A 38 5.86 -4.01 8.01
CA TRP A 38 4.65 -4.80 7.74
C TRP A 38 4.50 -6.02 8.63
N LEU A 39 5.62 -6.50 9.20
CA LEU A 39 5.63 -7.65 10.09
C LEU A 39 5.46 -7.27 11.56
N ASP A 40 5.44 -6.00 11.95
CA ASP A 40 5.48 -5.55 13.35
C ASP A 40 6.78 -5.92 14.07
N ASP A 41 7.92 -5.55 13.50
CA ASP A 41 9.21 -5.63 14.21
C ASP A 41 9.42 -4.37 15.07
N ASP A 42 9.39 -4.54 16.40
CA ASP A 42 9.43 -3.43 17.37
C ASP A 42 10.65 -2.54 17.19
N SER A 43 11.84 -3.13 17.03
CA SER A 43 13.07 -2.35 16.82
C SER A 43 13.05 -1.51 15.53
N THR A 44 12.33 -1.96 14.51
CA THR A 44 12.15 -1.20 13.27
C THR A 44 11.15 -0.05 13.48
N ILE A 45 10.09 -0.29 14.28
CA ILE A 45 9.07 0.71 14.60
C ILE A 45 9.65 1.83 15.46
N GLU A 46 10.36 1.49 16.54
CA GLU A 46 10.98 2.46 17.46
C GLU A 46 11.96 3.39 16.73
N GLU A 47 12.82 2.82 15.87
CA GLU A 47 13.79 3.60 15.11
C GLU A 47 13.13 4.45 14.02
N ALA A 48 12.05 3.96 13.39
CA ALA A 48 11.24 4.76 12.46
C ALA A 48 10.60 5.96 13.18
N GLN A 49 10.00 5.73 14.35
CA GLN A 49 9.38 6.78 15.17
C GLN A 49 10.40 7.85 15.55
N ARG A 50 11.55 7.45 16.10
CA ARG A 50 12.63 8.38 16.48
C ARG A 50 13.09 9.24 15.30
N ARG A 51 13.28 8.65 14.11
CA ARG A 51 13.70 9.38 12.92
C ARG A 51 12.59 10.26 12.34
N PHE A 52 11.35 9.81 12.40
CA PHE A 52 10.20 10.59 11.95
C PHE A 52 9.99 11.82 12.82
N GLU A 53 10.05 11.67 14.14
CA GLU A 53 9.96 12.79 15.09
C GLU A 53 11.09 13.81 14.85
N ALA A 54 12.32 13.33 14.69
CA ALA A 54 13.47 14.17 14.36
C ALA A 54 13.32 14.89 13.00
N HIS A 55 12.60 14.28 12.05
CA HIS A 55 12.30 14.90 10.77
C HIS A 55 11.21 15.97 10.89
N VAL A 56 10.13 15.67 11.61
CA VAL A 56 8.99 16.58 11.82
C VAL A 56 9.41 17.82 12.61
N ASN A 57 10.26 17.67 13.63
CA ASN A 57 10.76 18.78 14.43
C ASN A 57 11.93 19.54 13.77
N SER A 58 12.31 19.18 12.54
CA SER A 58 13.43 19.76 11.80
C SER A 58 14.81 19.64 12.47
N SER A 59 14.99 18.74 13.44
CA SER A 59 16.31 18.47 14.04
C SER A 59 17.20 17.63 13.14
N GLN A 60 16.62 16.71 12.36
CA GLN A 60 17.37 15.88 11.42
C GLN A 60 16.50 15.51 10.21
N THR A 61 16.97 15.83 9.00
CA THR A 61 16.27 15.46 7.78
C THR A 61 16.31 13.96 7.54
N LEU A 62 15.15 13.33 7.39
CA LEU A 62 15.06 11.93 7.00
C LEU A 62 15.47 11.77 5.53
N PRO A 63 16.45 10.89 5.21
CA PRO A 63 16.86 10.61 3.83
C PRO A 63 15.69 10.16 2.94
N ALA A 64 15.67 10.64 1.71
CA ALA A 64 14.56 10.44 0.76
C ALA A 64 14.24 8.95 0.50
N ASP A 65 15.27 8.11 0.41
CA ASP A 65 15.19 6.66 0.23
C ASP A 65 14.50 5.93 1.40
N LEU A 66 14.54 6.52 2.60
CA LEU A 66 13.94 5.96 3.81
C LEU A 66 12.54 6.49 4.11
N ARG A 67 12.15 7.65 3.56
CA ARG A 67 10.89 8.32 3.91
C ARG A 67 9.67 7.44 3.68
N SER A 68 9.59 6.76 2.53
CA SER A 68 8.45 5.88 2.22
C SER A 68 8.30 4.74 3.24
N ALA A 69 9.41 4.09 3.60
CA ALA A 69 9.39 3.02 4.61
C ALA A 69 9.05 3.59 5.99
N CYS A 70 9.65 4.71 6.37
CA CYS A 70 9.45 5.34 7.67
C CYS A 70 8.01 5.81 7.86
N TYR A 71 7.46 6.61 6.92
CA TYR A 71 6.09 7.14 6.99
C TYR A 71 5.05 6.03 7.10
N LYS A 72 5.19 4.97 6.30
CA LYS A 72 4.31 3.79 6.39
C LYS A 72 4.43 3.11 7.74
N THR A 73 5.64 3.01 8.29
CA THR A 73 5.89 2.38 9.59
C THR A 73 5.25 3.14 10.73
N VAL A 74 5.50 4.45 10.81
CA VAL A 74 4.97 5.27 11.89
C VAL A 74 3.44 5.38 11.80
N LEU A 75 2.87 5.46 10.60
CA LEU A 75 1.41 5.52 10.47
C LEU A 75 0.74 4.22 10.89
N ARG A 76 1.34 3.08 10.54
CA ARG A 76 0.87 1.76 10.96
C ARG A 76 0.85 1.58 12.46
N ALA A 77 1.85 2.14 13.16
CA ALA A 77 2.00 2.03 14.60
C ALA A 77 1.24 3.12 15.38
N GLY A 78 1.15 4.34 14.84
CA GLY A 78 0.73 5.54 15.58
C GLY A 78 -0.67 6.07 15.26
N GLY A 79 -1.36 5.54 14.25
CA GLY A 79 -2.78 5.86 14.02
C GLY A 79 -3.06 7.34 13.74
N GLN A 80 -4.03 7.92 14.47
CA GLN A 80 -4.61 9.24 14.16
C GLN A 80 -3.60 10.40 14.20
N ASP A 81 -2.78 10.50 15.24
CA ASP A 81 -1.86 11.63 15.40
C ASP A 81 -0.79 11.65 14.30
N VAL A 82 -0.33 10.46 13.90
CA VAL A 82 0.62 10.31 12.80
C VAL A 82 -0.04 10.62 11.45
N TYR A 83 -1.29 10.20 11.26
CA TYR A 83 -2.07 10.55 10.07
C TYR A 83 -2.18 12.08 9.90
N ASP A 84 -2.55 12.79 10.96
CA ASP A 84 -2.67 14.25 10.93
C ASP A 84 -1.32 14.93 10.69
N THR A 85 -0.26 14.40 11.27
CA THR A 85 1.11 14.89 11.06
C THR A 85 1.55 14.70 9.60
N LEU A 86 1.30 13.52 9.01
CA LEU A 86 1.60 13.27 7.60
C LEU A 86 0.78 14.17 6.67
N LEU A 87 -0.50 14.42 6.97
CA LEU A 87 -1.29 15.38 6.18
C LEU A 87 -0.76 16.82 6.27
N LYS A 88 -0.28 17.25 7.44
CA LYS A 88 0.39 18.55 7.58
C LYS A 88 1.65 18.61 6.71
N LEU A 89 2.48 17.56 6.72
CA LEU A 89 3.65 17.45 5.86
C LEU A 89 3.28 17.45 4.36
N TYR A 90 2.22 16.74 3.97
CA TYR A 90 1.72 16.74 2.59
C TYR A 90 1.37 18.15 2.10
N ARG A 91 0.63 18.90 2.94
CA ARG A 91 0.18 20.26 2.61
C ARG A 91 1.31 21.27 2.58
N ALA A 92 2.32 21.10 3.44
CA ALA A 92 3.51 21.94 3.50
C ALA A 92 4.58 21.61 2.44
N ALA A 93 4.51 20.44 1.80
CA ALA A 93 5.52 20.03 0.83
C ALA A 93 5.41 20.83 -0.49
N ASP A 94 6.54 21.39 -0.94
CA ASP A 94 6.63 22.04 -2.26
C ASP A 94 6.82 21.01 -3.39
N LEU A 95 7.64 19.98 -3.13
CA LEU A 95 7.98 18.96 -4.12
C LEU A 95 6.83 17.98 -4.32
N HIS A 96 6.42 17.82 -5.56
CA HIS A 96 5.36 16.89 -5.93
C HIS A 96 5.70 15.43 -5.59
N GLU A 97 6.97 15.04 -5.73
CA GLU A 97 7.44 13.71 -5.36
C GLU A 97 7.21 13.41 -3.86
N GLU A 98 7.39 14.41 -3.00
CA GLU A 98 7.14 14.24 -1.56
C GLU A 98 5.63 14.13 -1.28
N LYS A 99 4.80 14.91 -1.98
CA LYS A 99 3.33 14.78 -1.90
C LYS A 99 2.87 13.38 -2.30
N ASP A 100 3.34 12.85 -3.43
CA ASP A 100 3.03 11.50 -3.90
C ASP A 100 3.52 10.43 -2.90
N ARG A 101 4.73 10.62 -2.35
CA ARG A 101 5.28 9.71 -1.34
C ARG A 101 4.42 9.66 -0.08
N ILE A 102 4.01 10.83 0.44
CA ILE A 102 3.19 10.93 1.64
C ILE A 102 1.79 10.37 1.37
N SER A 103 1.13 10.77 0.28
CA SER A 103 -0.24 10.33 -0.02
C SER A 103 -0.34 8.80 -0.17
N ARG A 104 0.65 8.16 -0.79
CA ARG A 104 0.76 6.68 -0.84
C ARG A 104 1.12 6.04 0.50
N ALA A 105 1.80 6.75 1.39
CA ALA A 105 2.08 6.24 2.72
C ALA A 105 0.81 6.20 3.59
N LEU A 106 -0.15 7.11 3.35
CA LEU A 106 -1.42 7.16 4.08
C LEU A 106 -2.24 5.85 3.97
N GLY A 107 -2.18 5.16 2.82
CA GLY A 107 -2.85 3.88 2.63
C GLY A 107 -2.28 2.72 3.45
N ALA A 108 -1.16 2.91 4.15
CA ALA A 108 -0.60 1.89 5.03
C ALA A 108 -1.30 1.80 6.39
N ALA A 109 -2.19 2.75 6.74
CA ALA A 109 -2.92 2.76 8.01
C ALA A 109 -3.65 1.43 8.29
N ARG A 110 -3.82 1.11 9.58
CA ARG A 110 -4.56 -0.09 10.03
C ARG A 110 -6.01 0.19 10.31
N ASP A 111 -6.29 1.40 10.76
CA ASP A 111 -7.60 1.86 11.17
C ASP A 111 -8.49 2.09 9.93
N SER A 112 -9.69 1.49 9.93
CA SER A 112 -10.63 1.57 8.81
C SER A 112 -11.15 2.98 8.57
N ASP A 113 -11.29 3.78 9.63
CA ASP A 113 -11.82 5.15 9.53
C ASP A 113 -10.76 6.11 8.99
N ILE A 114 -9.48 5.86 9.31
CA ILE A 114 -8.35 6.51 8.63
C ILE A 114 -8.36 6.14 7.14
N LEU A 115 -8.43 4.85 6.80
CA LEU A 115 -8.41 4.40 5.39
C LEU A 115 -9.60 4.97 4.60
N ALA A 116 -10.80 5.05 5.18
CA ALA A 116 -11.96 5.67 4.56
C ALA A 116 -11.73 7.18 4.29
N ARG A 117 -11.09 7.90 5.23
CA ARG A 117 -10.70 9.30 5.01
C ARG A 117 -9.61 9.44 3.93
N VAL A 118 -8.68 8.49 3.84
CA VAL A 118 -7.67 8.46 2.77
C VAL A 118 -8.31 8.30 1.40
N LEU A 119 -9.32 7.44 1.27
CA LEU A 119 -10.06 7.27 0.01
C LEU A 119 -10.78 8.56 -0.40
N LYS A 120 -11.45 9.23 0.54
CA LYS A 120 -12.09 10.54 0.30
C LYS A 120 -11.07 11.62 -0.07
N PHE A 121 -9.94 11.66 0.64
CA PHE A 121 -8.83 12.57 0.33
C PHE A 121 -8.29 12.33 -1.08
N ALA A 122 -8.17 11.07 -1.51
CA ALA A 122 -7.64 10.71 -2.83
C ALA A 122 -8.41 11.32 -4.01
N ILE A 123 -9.72 11.54 -3.86
CA ILE A 123 -10.58 12.13 -4.91
C ILE A 123 -10.84 13.63 -4.72
N SER A 124 -10.32 14.22 -3.65
CA SER A 124 -10.45 15.65 -3.35
C SER A 124 -9.62 16.53 -4.29
N GLU A 125 -9.84 17.84 -4.25
CA GLU A 125 -9.06 18.83 -5.01
C GLU A 125 -7.59 18.93 -4.54
N GLU A 126 -7.27 18.43 -3.35
CA GLU A 126 -5.89 18.43 -2.83
C GLU A 126 -4.97 17.43 -3.55
N VAL A 127 -5.53 16.41 -4.20
CA VAL A 127 -4.78 15.33 -4.87
C VAL A 127 -4.97 15.46 -6.37
N ARG A 128 -3.86 15.46 -7.14
CA ARG A 128 -3.95 15.54 -8.60
C ARG A 128 -4.65 14.29 -9.13
N ALA A 129 -5.47 14.47 -10.15
CA ALA A 129 -6.24 13.38 -10.74
C ALA A 129 -5.40 12.15 -11.11
N GLN A 130 -4.18 12.32 -11.61
CA GLN A 130 -3.28 11.20 -11.95
C GLN A 130 -2.77 10.41 -10.74
N ASP A 131 -2.70 11.03 -9.55
CA ASP A 131 -2.15 10.42 -8.33
C ASP A 131 -3.21 9.69 -7.52
N THR A 132 -4.48 10.09 -7.64
CA THR A 132 -5.65 9.44 -7.00
C THR A 132 -5.59 7.93 -7.12
N VAL A 133 -5.29 7.41 -8.33
CA VAL A 133 -5.20 5.97 -8.61
C VAL A 133 -4.21 5.29 -7.68
N PHE A 134 -3.04 5.89 -7.47
CA PHE A 134 -2.00 5.29 -6.64
C PHE A 134 -2.28 5.39 -5.14
N VAL A 135 -2.99 6.42 -4.70
CA VAL A 135 -3.45 6.53 -3.31
C VAL A 135 -4.48 5.45 -3.01
N ILE A 136 -5.48 5.25 -3.89
CA ILE A 136 -6.49 4.20 -3.73
C ILE A 136 -5.85 2.80 -3.76
N ILE A 137 -4.93 2.55 -4.69
CA ILE A 137 -4.17 1.29 -4.74
C ILE A 137 -3.41 1.06 -3.44
N SER A 138 -2.83 2.11 -2.84
CA SER A 138 -2.10 1.95 -1.57
C SER A 138 -2.99 1.47 -0.42
N VAL A 139 -4.25 1.90 -0.38
CA VAL A 139 -5.27 1.43 0.58
C VAL A 139 -5.62 -0.04 0.31
N ALA A 140 -5.75 -0.43 -0.96
CA ALA A 140 -6.12 -1.79 -1.37
C ALA A 140 -5.08 -2.88 -1.00
N MET A 141 -3.87 -2.50 -0.57
CA MET A 141 -2.79 -3.44 -0.23
C MET A 141 -2.96 -4.16 1.12
N SER A 142 -3.97 -3.80 1.93
CA SER A 142 -4.26 -4.47 3.21
C SER A 142 -5.59 -5.22 3.14
N ARG A 143 -5.80 -6.23 4.01
CA ARG A 143 -7.06 -6.99 4.02
C ARG A 143 -8.29 -6.07 4.20
N VAL A 144 -8.24 -5.19 5.20
CA VAL A 144 -9.33 -4.24 5.49
C VAL A 144 -9.45 -3.19 4.38
N GLY A 145 -8.33 -2.63 3.95
CA GLY A 145 -8.32 -1.60 2.92
C GLY A 145 -8.71 -2.10 1.53
N ARG A 146 -8.46 -3.37 1.18
CA ARG A 146 -8.95 -4.00 -0.05
C ARG A 146 -10.47 -3.94 -0.14
N ASP A 147 -11.15 -4.39 0.91
CA ASP A 147 -12.61 -4.44 0.92
C ASP A 147 -13.20 -3.02 0.89
N LEU A 148 -12.57 -2.06 1.59
CA LEU A 148 -12.95 -0.63 1.54
C LEU A 148 -12.72 0.00 0.17
N ALA A 149 -11.56 -0.25 -0.45
CA ALA A 149 -11.20 0.31 -1.74
C ALA A 149 -12.10 -0.23 -2.86
N TRP A 150 -12.48 -1.51 -2.82
CA TRP A 150 -13.44 -2.09 -3.76
C TRP A 150 -14.81 -1.43 -3.65
N ARG A 151 -15.37 -1.32 -2.44
CA ARG A 151 -16.66 -0.64 -2.24
C ARG A 151 -16.61 0.81 -2.69
N PHE A 152 -15.56 1.54 -2.31
CA PHE A 152 -15.36 2.93 -2.72
C PHE A 152 -15.24 3.05 -4.25
N PHE A 153 -14.59 2.09 -4.91
CA PHE A 153 -14.50 2.03 -6.37
C PHE A 153 -15.87 1.82 -7.02
N VAL A 154 -16.66 0.88 -6.52
CA VAL A 154 -18.03 0.62 -6.99
C VAL A 154 -18.91 1.86 -6.80
N ASP A 155 -18.91 2.45 -5.60
CA ASP A 155 -19.71 3.62 -5.25
C ASP A 155 -19.37 4.86 -6.10
N ASN A 156 -18.12 4.95 -6.58
CA ASN A 156 -17.62 6.09 -7.37
C ASN A 156 -17.27 5.68 -8.80
N TRP A 157 -17.86 4.61 -9.31
CA TRP A 157 -17.48 4.07 -10.62
C TRP A 157 -17.61 5.08 -11.75
N THR A 158 -18.73 5.82 -11.81
CA THR A 158 -18.95 6.86 -12.82
C THR A 158 -17.82 7.89 -12.80
N LEU A 159 -17.39 8.34 -11.61
CA LEU A 159 -16.27 9.26 -11.46
C LEU A 159 -14.99 8.69 -12.08
N PHE A 160 -14.67 7.42 -11.81
CA PHE A 160 -13.46 6.80 -12.30
C PHE A 160 -13.49 6.49 -13.80
N ASN A 161 -14.63 6.03 -14.30
CA ASN A 161 -14.80 5.73 -15.71
C ASN A 161 -14.79 7.00 -16.57
N ASP A 162 -15.36 8.11 -16.09
CA ASP A 162 -15.37 9.38 -16.82
C ASP A 162 -14.00 10.05 -16.79
N ARG A 163 -13.33 10.02 -15.62
CA ARG A 163 -12.05 10.71 -15.41
C ARG A 163 -10.86 9.99 -16.05
N TYR A 164 -10.89 8.66 -16.11
CA TYR A 164 -9.75 7.87 -16.55
C TYR A 164 -10.10 7.00 -17.76
N LYS A 165 -9.18 6.94 -18.72
CA LYS A 165 -9.20 5.98 -19.84
C LYS A 165 -7.83 5.36 -20.00
N GLY A 166 -7.78 4.18 -20.63
CA GLY A 166 -6.54 3.44 -20.86
C GLY A 166 -5.80 3.10 -19.56
N TYR A 167 -4.48 3.30 -19.56
CA TYR A 167 -3.56 2.77 -18.54
C TYR A 167 -3.98 3.00 -17.07
N LEU A 168 -4.44 4.21 -16.72
CA LEU A 168 -4.79 4.52 -15.33
C LEU A 168 -6.03 3.77 -14.85
N LEU A 169 -7.07 3.68 -15.69
CA LEU A 169 -8.28 2.92 -15.37
C LEU A 169 -7.96 1.42 -15.31
N THR A 170 -7.23 0.91 -16.30
CA THR A 170 -6.77 -0.48 -16.32
C THR A 170 -5.99 -0.83 -15.05
N ARG A 171 -5.08 0.05 -14.63
CA ARG A 171 -4.28 -0.18 -13.43
C ARG A 171 -5.12 -0.12 -12.16
N LEU A 172 -6.07 0.81 -12.07
CA LEU A 172 -6.99 0.90 -10.95
C LEU A 172 -7.83 -0.37 -10.83
N VAL A 173 -8.48 -0.80 -11.92
CA VAL A 173 -9.28 -2.03 -11.99
C VAL A 173 -8.45 -3.23 -11.55
N LYS A 174 -7.23 -3.39 -12.08
CA LYS A 174 -6.34 -4.50 -11.76
C LYS A 174 -6.13 -4.64 -10.25
N PHE A 175 -5.64 -3.60 -9.60
CA PHE A 175 -5.23 -3.68 -8.19
C PHE A 175 -6.40 -3.73 -7.20
N ILE A 176 -7.56 -3.18 -7.58
CA ILE A 176 -8.74 -3.21 -6.70
C ILE A 176 -9.50 -4.53 -6.86
N ALA A 177 -9.60 -5.08 -8.07
CA ALA A 177 -10.42 -6.25 -8.35
C ALA A 177 -9.67 -7.59 -8.16
N GLU A 178 -8.35 -7.69 -8.33
CA GLU A 178 -7.67 -9.01 -8.40
C GLU A 178 -7.30 -9.63 -7.04
N ASN A 179 -7.29 -8.85 -5.96
CA ASN A 179 -6.70 -9.24 -4.66
C ASN A 179 -7.64 -10.02 -3.73
N PHE A 180 -8.68 -10.65 -4.29
CA PHE A 180 -9.59 -11.54 -3.58
C PHE A 180 -9.23 -13.02 -3.83
N ALA A 181 -9.81 -13.91 -3.02
CA ALA A 181 -9.52 -15.34 -3.06
C ALA A 181 -10.75 -16.19 -2.70
N THR A 182 -11.94 -15.76 -3.14
CA THR A 182 -13.18 -16.52 -2.95
C THR A 182 -14.04 -16.46 -4.22
N GLU A 183 -14.82 -17.51 -4.49
CA GLU A 183 -15.74 -17.52 -5.63
C GLU A 183 -16.78 -16.40 -5.53
N THR A 184 -17.33 -16.14 -4.34
CA THR A 184 -18.28 -15.05 -4.13
C THR A 184 -17.71 -13.69 -4.54
N SER A 185 -16.43 -13.42 -4.22
CA SER A 185 -15.78 -12.19 -4.69
C SER A 185 -15.59 -12.17 -6.21
N ALA A 186 -15.33 -13.32 -6.84
CA ALA A 186 -15.22 -13.41 -8.30
C ALA A 186 -16.56 -13.10 -8.97
N GLU A 187 -17.66 -13.67 -8.46
CA GLU A 187 -19.03 -13.41 -8.93
C GLU A 187 -19.43 -11.95 -8.72
N GLU A 188 -19.08 -11.34 -7.59
CA GLU A 188 -19.35 -9.92 -7.31
C GLU A 188 -18.63 -9.01 -8.30
N VAL A 189 -17.33 -9.22 -8.51
CA VAL A 189 -16.51 -8.44 -9.47
C VAL A 189 -17.03 -8.63 -10.89
N GLU A 190 -17.30 -9.87 -11.29
CA GLU A 190 -17.81 -10.20 -12.62
C GLU A 190 -19.21 -9.59 -12.85
N GLY A 191 -20.11 -9.70 -11.87
CA GLY A 191 -21.45 -9.15 -11.92
C GLY A 191 -21.45 -7.63 -12.02
N PHE A 192 -20.59 -6.96 -11.24
CA PHE A 192 -20.42 -5.51 -11.31
C PHE A 192 -20.04 -5.06 -12.72
N PHE A 193 -18.99 -5.63 -13.31
CA PHE A 193 -18.49 -5.20 -14.61
C PHE A 193 -19.36 -5.64 -15.80
N LYS A 194 -20.24 -6.64 -15.66
CA LYS A 194 -21.26 -6.97 -16.66
C LYS A 194 -22.33 -5.89 -16.82
N LEU A 195 -22.57 -5.09 -15.78
CA LEU A 195 -23.62 -4.07 -15.74
C LEU A 195 -23.12 -2.67 -16.13
N HIS A 196 -21.82 -2.53 -16.41
CA HIS A 196 -21.19 -1.23 -16.64
C HIS A 196 -20.37 -1.21 -17.93
N ASP A 197 -20.24 -0.02 -18.52
CA ASP A 197 -19.36 0.17 -19.68
C ASP A 197 -17.89 0.06 -19.27
N ILE A 198 -17.24 -1.02 -19.69
CA ILE A 198 -15.84 -1.34 -19.39
C ILE A 198 -14.92 -1.15 -20.59
N SER A 199 -15.33 -0.36 -21.59
CA SER A 199 -14.58 -0.11 -22.82
C SER A 199 -13.10 0.18 -22.55
N GLY A 200 -12.21 -0.71 -23.01
CA GLY A 200 -10.76 -0.62 -22.83
C GLY A 200 -10.20 -1.26 -21.55
N THR A 201 -11.02 -1.92 -20.74
CA THR A 201 -10.60 -2.67 -19.54
C THR A 201 -11.04 -4.14 -19.53
N GLU A 202 -11.70 -4.61 -20.58
CA GLU A 202 -12.33 -5.94 -20.72
C GLU A 202 -11.35 -7.06 -20.36
N ARG A 203 -10.16 -7.03 -20.97
CA ARG A 203 -9.12 -8.03 -20.70
C ARG A 203 -8.67 -8.01 -19.24
N THR A 204 -8.57 -6.83 -18.64
CA THR A 204 -8.11 -6.71 -17.25
C THR A 204 -9.17 -7.19 -16.27
N VAL A 205 -10.45 -6.91 -16.55
CA VAL A 205 -11.57 -7.48 -15.79
C VAL A 205 -11.55 -9.00 -15.87
N GLN A 206 -11.43 -9.57 -17.08
CA GLN A 206 -11.36 -11.03 -17.25
C GLN A 206 -10.19 -11.65 -16.47
N GLN A 207 -9.00 -11.05 -16.57
CA GLN A 207 -7.81 -11.51 -15.84
C GLN A 207 -7.96 -11.36 -14.33
N ALA A 208 -8.59 -10.29 -13.84
CA ALA A 208 -8.83 -10.10 -12.42
C ALA A 208 -9.77 -11.20 -11.88
N VAL A 209 -10.89 -11.47 -12.56
CA VAL A 209 -11.82 -12.53 -12.17
C VAL A 209 -11.15 -13.91 -12.20
N GLU A 210 -10.40 -14.22 -13.26
CA GLU A 210 -9.63 -15.46 -13.35
C GLU A 210 -8.61 -15.57 -12.19
N THR A 211 -7.91 -14.48 -11.89
CA THR A 211 -6.93 -14.42 -10.78
C THR A 211 -7.59 -14.69 -9.43
N ILE A 212 -8.79 -14.16 -9.17
CA ILE A 212 -9.52 -14.43 -7.92
C ILE A 212 -9.83 -15.93 -7.78
N ARG A 213 -10.29 -16.56 -8.87
CA ARG A 213 -10.60 -18.00 -8.89
C ARG A 213 -9.33 -18.84 -8.71
N LEU A 214 -8.23 -18.46 -9.37
CA LEU A 214 -6.92 -19.09 -9.19
C LEU A 214 -6.42 -18.95 -7.74
N ASN A 215 -6.56 -17.77 -7.14
CA ASN A 215 -6.20 -17.53 -5.74
C ASN A 215 -7.04 -18.40 -4.79
N SER A 216 -8.35 -18.53 -5.05
CA SER A 216 -9.25 -19.40 -4.28
C SER A 216 -8.82 -20.87 -4.35
N ALA A 217 -8.55 -21.37 -5.56
CA ALA A 217 -8.09 -22.75 -5.78
C ALA A 217 -6.70 -22.99 -5.14
N TRP A 218 -5.79 -22.03 -5.28
CA TRP A 218 -4.45 -22.09 -4.68
C TRP A 218 -4.52 -22.14 -3.15
N LEU A 219 -5.35 -21.28 -2.55
CA LEU A 219 -5.57 -21.25 -1.11
C LEU A 219 -6.13 -22.60 -0.64
N GLN A 220 -7.14 -23.16 -1.31
CA GLN A 220 -7.70 -24.46 -0.94
C GLN A 220 -6.67 -25.59 -1.03
N ARG A 221 -5.85 -25.62 -2.09
CA ARG A 221 -4.87 -26.68 -2.34
C ARG A 221 -3.68 -26.63 -1.38
N ASP A 222 -3.12 -25.45 -1.14
CA ASP A 222 -1.79 -25.31 -0.53
C ASP A 222 -1.81 -24.88 0.94
N THR A 223 -2.98 -24.51 1.50
CA THR A 223 -3.08 -23.99 2.88
C THR A 223 -2.43 -24.89 3.92
N ASP A 224 -2.71 -26.19 3.91
CA ASP A 224 -2.21 -27.10 4.95
C ASP A 224 -0.70 -27.33 4.83
N ALA A 225 -0.20 -27.48 3.60
CA ALA A 225 1.24 -27.61 3.35
C ALA A 225 2.02 -26.36 3.78
N ILE A 226 1.50 -25.17 3.44
CA ILE A 226 2.11 -23.89 3.83
C ILE A 226 2.05 -23.72 5.35
N ARG A 227 0.92 -24.04 5.99
CA ARG A 227 0.77 -23.98 7.45
C ARG A 227 1.82 -24.85 8.13
N ASN A 228 1.94 -26.12 7.72
CA ASN A 228 2.89 -27.07 8.29
C ASN A 228 4.34 -26.60 8.14
N TYR A 229 4.70 -26.05 6.98
CA TYR A 229 6.03 -25.51 6.76
C TYR A 229 6.32 -24.31 7.68
N LEU A 230 5.38 -23.36 7.78
CA LEU A 230 5.55 -22.14 8.57
C LEU A 230 5.53 -22.38 10.08
N THR A 231 4.80 -23.39 10.57
CA THR A 231 4.82 -23.77 11.98
C THR A 231 6.10 -24.51 12.36
N SER A 232 6.77 -25.13 11.39
CA SER A 232 8.01 -25.88 11.60
C SER A 232 9.29 -25.03 11.43
N ASN A 233 9.19 -23.76 11.00
CA ASN A 233 10.34 -22.90 10.62
C ASN A 233 10.29 -21.42 11.09
#